data_AF-A0A2E3W1V8-F1
#
_entry.id   AF-A0A2E3W1V8-F1
#
_cell.length_a   1.000
_cell.length_b   1.000
_cell.length_c   1.000
_cell.angle_alpha   90.00
_cell.angle_beta   90.00
_cell.angle_gamma   90.00
#
_symmetry.space_group_name_H-M   'P 1'
#
loop_
_entity.id
_entity.type
_entity.pdbx_description
1 polymer ?
#
loop_
_entity_poly.entity_id
_entity_poly.type
_entity_poly.pdbx_seq_one_letter_code
_entity_poly.pdbx_strand_id
1 'polypeptide(L)'
;MKWAQCKVFERVSNIYTFSKDPLLQKNIRKHIFIPWDSSQAHNLMFKLKALIENKGSCFIPFMERDLRAGHLKDQVFEEIKAQIDNGIETHLVMSNYDSIHILRIDGICKTEEIKKKASKLCLEDFKNNDVNYNIWFEVGDLFVYKANHAKDPADIQKSLESLIVEQQTQNLFVTAQTIALGREYGETYSQHSRWLEMKRNLTYDYFIRNCELQDNVYQQSWEVLSKRSQHFLIVAEQARHKAFMYRDIEKTELLKESLESYISAVINELNEVYIRPLINAFEDYPCLREAWDEIQMGLVHPRVKSIINEMLDSESDQLKSLETFLEYFETAKSLLFSLKSRFVKKIGKEEYLLLENFLCRQESLVESFSCRSLDSKVKSLIQIKDWMKGFLDRPNQLSTNELKELNLKLTHLLTIMCSISYEDNIFFKLVEEKTAKGVLKRSFEEEVKALTKGIPIKKSA
;
A
#
# COMPACT_ATOMS: atom_id res chain seq x y z
N MET A 1 -2.10 -21.37 24.82
CA MET A 1 -1.33 -20.34 24.09
C MET A 1 -2.27 -19.18 23.72
N LYS A 2 -1.82 -17.93 23.84
CA LYS A 2 -2.59 -16.67 23.61
C LYS A 2 -3.22 -16.54 22.20
N TRP A 3 -2.78 -17.35 21.25
CA TRP A 3 -3.18 -17.35 19.84
C TRP A 3 -3.92 -18.63 19.43
N ALA A 4 -4.36 -19.45 20.39
CA ALA A 4 -5.10 -20.69 20.12
C ALA A 4 -6.60 -20.47 19.90
N GLN A 5 -7.09 -19.26 20.19
CA GLN A 5 -8.49 -18.90 20.08
C GLN A 5 -8.70 -17.80 19.04
N CYS A 6 -9.85 -17.87 18.38
CA CYS A 6 -10.33 -16.78 17.54
C CYS A 6 -10.63 -15.55 18.41
N LYS A 7 -10.41 -14.36 17.86
CA LYS A 7 -10.68 -13.11 18.58
C LYS A 7 -10.86 -11.94 17.64
N VAL A 8 -11.61 -10.96 18.10
CA VAL A 8 -11.59 -9.62 17.54
C VAL A 8 -10.47 -8.84 18.19
N PHE A 9 -9.71 -8.11 17.40
CA PHE A 9 -8.70 -7.20 17.88
C PHE A 9 -8.91 -5.83 17.26
N GLU A 10 -8.48 -4.81 17.99
CA GLU A 10 -8.61 -3.43 17.57
C GLU A 10 -7.27 -2.95 17.03
N ARG A 11 -7.30 -2.36 15.84
CA ARG A 11 -6.19 -1.57 15.33
C ARG A 11 -6.55 -0.12 15.51
N VAL A 12 -5.74 0.57 16.30
CA VAL A 12 -5.81 2.02 16.41
C VAL A 12 -5.02 2.57 15.23
N SER A 13 -5.71 3.14 14.26
CA SER A 13 -5.05 4.04 13.33
C SER A 13 -5.05 5.44 13.90
N ASN A 14 -3.83 5.94 14.09
CA ASN A 14 -3.64 7.35 14.24
C ASN A 14 -3.68 7.91 12.83
N ILE A 15 -4.71 8.70 12.50
CA ILE A 15 -4.50 9.76 11.54
C ILE A 15 -3.44 10.63 12.20
N TYR A 16 -2.21 10.61 11.68
CA TYR A 16 -1.25 11.63 12.08
C TYR A 16 -1.77 12.95 11.51
N THR A 17 -2.65 13.62 12.26
CA THR A 17 -2.73 15.06 12.18
C THR A 17 -1.38 15.54 12.63
N PHE A 18 -0.61 15.99 11.67
CA PHE A 18 0.80 16.23 11.79
C PHE A 18 1.11 17.51 12.59
N SER A 19 0.73 17.52 13.85
CA SER A 19 0.99 18.58 14.81
C SER A 19 1.83 18.05 15.99
N LYS A 20 2.54 18.96 16.67
CA LYS A 20 3.29 18.65 17.90
C LYS A 20 2.40 18.24 19.08
N ASP A 21 1.08 18.46 18.95
CA ASP A 21 0.00 17.96 19.80
C ASP A 21 -1.12 17.41 18.89
N PRO A 22 -1.09 16.14 18.48
CA PRO A 22 -2.12 15.55 17.64
C PRO A 22 -3.41 15.44 18.44
N LEU A 23 -4.50 16.04 17.94
CA LEU A 23 -5.83 15.68 18.41
C LEU A 23 -6.07 14.24 17.97
N LEU A 24 -5.94 13.33 18.92
CA LEU A 24 -6.11 11.90 18.76
C LEU A 24 -7.57 11.58 18.42
N GLN A 25 -7.97 11.72 17.17
CA GLN A 25 -9.06 10.89 16.65
C GLN A 25 -8.49 9.49 16.47
N LYS A 26 -8.57 8.70 17.55
CA LYS A 26 -8.24 7.28 17.49
C LYS A 26 -9.31 6.61 16.64
N ASN A 27 -8.99 6.34 15.39
CA ASN A 27 -9.80 5.47 14.57
C ASN A 27 -9.52 4.04 15.03
N ILE A 28 -10.38 3.56 15.92
CA ILE A 28 -10.31 2.20 16.44
C ILE A 28 -11.11 1.33 15.47
N ARG A 29 -10.39 0.60 14.61
CA ARG A 29 -11.00 -0.33 13.66
C ARG A 29 -10.91 -1.76 14.20
N LYS A 30 -11.98 -2.52 14.02
CA LYS A 30 -12.05 -3.92 14.46
C LYS A 30 -11.62 -4.84 13.33
N HIS A 31 -10.76 -5.80 13.67
CA HIS A 31 -10.24 -6.81 12.77
C HIS A 31 -10.35 -8.19 13.43
N ILE A 32 -10.27 -9.25 12.63
CA ILE A 32 -10.56 -10.61 13.06
C ILE A 32 -9.28 -11.44 13.03
N PHE A 33 -9.05 -12.24 14.06
CA PHE A 33 -8.02 -13.27 14.08
C PHE A 33 -8.67 -14.65 14.17
N ILE A 34 -8.28 -15.57 13.28
CA ILE A 34 -8.70 -16.98 13.27
C ILE A 34 -7.45 -17.87 13.19
N PRO A 35 -7.15 -18.67 14.22
CA PRO A 35 -6.14 -19.70 14.09
C PRO A 35 -6.70 -20.90 13.30
N TRP A 36 -5.85 -21.66 12.63
CA TRP A 36 -6.24 -22.96 12.05
C TRP A 36 -5.17 -24.02 12.27
N ASP A 37 -5.57 -25.29 12.17
CA ASP A 37 -4.66 -26.42 12.26
C ASP A 37 -4.49 -27.12 10.89
N SER A 38 -3.24 -27.21 10.41
CA SER A 38 -2.92 -27.89 9.16
C SER A 38 -3.24 -29.39 9.19
N SER A 39 -3.34 -30.00 10.37
CA SER A 39 -3.73 -31.41 10.53
C SER A 39 -5.22 -31.65 10.27
N GLN A 40 -6.06 -30.63 10.49
CA GLN A 40 -7.50 -30.72 10.27
C GLN A 40 -7.94 -30.16 8.92
N ALA A 41 -7.25 -29.14 8.41
CA ALA A 41 -7.53 -28.52 7.12
C ALA A 41 -6.25 -28.40 6.29
N HIS A 42 -5.88 -29.49 5.61
CA HIS A 42 -4.67 -29.54 4.80
C HIS A 42 -4.78 -28.65 3.56
N ASN A 43 -3.74 -27.86 3.28
CA ASN A 43 -3.67 -26.90 2.18
C ASN A 43 -4.83 -25.87 2.16
N LEU A 44 -5.44 -25.57 3.31
CA LEU A 44 -6.59 -24.67 3.41
C LEU A 44 -6.37 -23.33 2.68
N MET A 45 -5.21 -22.70 2.89
CA MET A 45 -4.89 -21.41 2.27
C MET A 45 -4.75 -21.49 0.74
N PHE A 46 -4.22 -22.60 0.21
CA PHE A 46 -4.15 -22.82 -1.25
C PHE A 46 -5.54 -23.03 -1.85
N LYS A 47 -6.40 -23.79 -1.15
CA LYS A 47 -7.80 -23.99 -1.56
C LYS A 47 -8.59 -22.67 -1.54
N LEU A 48 -8.42 -21.87 -0.49
CA LEU A 48 -9.02 -20.54 -0.36
C LEU A 48 -8.57 -19.63 -1.50
N LYS A 49 -7.26 -19.55 -1.74
CA LYS A 49 -6.70 -18.76 -2.85
C LYS A 49 -7.30 -19.16 -4.18
N ALA A 50 -7.30 -20.45 -4.50
CA ALA A 50 -7.85 -20.96 -5.75
C ALA A 50 -9.35 -20.66 -5.90
N LEU A 51 -10.13 -20.73 -4.81
CA LEU A 51 -11.55 -20.41 -4.85
C LEU A 51 -11.77 -18.91 -5.08
N ILE A 52 -11.02 -18.04 -4.40
CA ILE A 52 -11.12 -16.59 -4.58
C ILE A 52 -10.65 -16.18 -5.99
N GLU A 53 -9.58 -16.77 -6.54
CA GLU A 53 -9.15 -16.52 -7.93
C GLU A 53 -10.24 -16.91 -8.95
N ASN A 54 -10.92 -18.04 -8.73
CA ASN A 54 -11.92 -18.55 -9.67
C ASN A 54 -13.30 -17.89 -9.55
N LYS A 55 -13.67 -17.44 -8.34
CA LYS A 55 -15.03 -16.96 -8.02
C LYS A 55 -15.09 -15.51 -7.56
N GLY A 56 -13.95 -14.89 -7.31
CA GLY A 56 -13.83 -13.53 -6.80
C GLY A 56 -14.00 -13.39 -5.29
N SER A 57 -14.74 -14.29 -4.63
CA SER A 57 -14.88 -14.29 -3.17
C SER A 57 -15.02 -15.69 -2.58
N CYS A 58 -14.84 -15.79 -1.27
CA CYS A 58 -15.02 -17.00 -0.48
C CYS A 58 -15.66 -16.67 0.87
N PHE A 59 -16.48 -17.56 1.41
CA PHE A 59 -16.98 -17.48 2.79
C PHE A 59 -16.12 -18.32 3.74
N ILE A 60 -15.67 -17.68 4.83
CA ILE A 60 -14.91 -18.32 5.91
C ILE A 60 -15.70 -18.18 7.22
N PRO A 61 -15.97 -19.28 7.95
CA PRO A 61 -16.69 -19.20 9.21
C PRO A 61 -15.82 -18.61 10.32
N PHE A 62 -16.43 -17.92 11.27
CA PHE A 62 -15.74 -17.57 12.50
C PHE A 62 -15.54 -18.84 13.34
N MET A 63 -14.30 -19.29 13.46
CA MET A 63 -13.97 -20.62 14.00
C MET A 63 -12.74 -20.61 14.89
N GLU A 64 -12.69 -21.56 15.80
CA GLU A 64 -11.53 -21.88 16.62
C GLU A 64 -10.50 -22.73 15.85
N ARG A 65 -9.32 -22.92 16.44
CA ARG A 65 -8.21 -23.67 15.81
C ARG A 65 -8.61 -25.08 15.34
N ASP A 66 -9.52 -25.72 16.07
CA ASP A 66 -10.01 -27.08 15.84
C ASP A 66 -11.33 -27.12 15.05
N LEU A 67 -11.58 -26.09 14.24
CA LEU A 67 -12.76 -25.95 13.38
C LEU A 67 -14.10 -25.92 14.14
N ARG A 68 -14.09 -25.74 15.47
CA ARG A 68 -15.33 -25.48 16.23
C ARG A 68 -15.81 -24.06 15.96
N ALA A 69 -17.13 -23.84 16.07
CA ALA A 69 -17.71 -22.53 15.90
C ALA A 69 -17.21 -21.56 16.99
N GLY A 70 -16.66 -20.43 16.55
CA GLY A 70 -16.33 -19.31 17.43
C GLY A 70 -17.60 -18.54 17.82
N HIS A 71 -17.55 -17.85 18.96
CA HIS A 71 -18.65 -17.01 19.41
C HIS A 71 -18.30 -15.52 19.27
N LEU A 72 -19.08 -14.79 18.48
CA LEU A 72 -19.02 -13.34 18.38
C LEU A 72 -20.29 -12.75 18.99
N LYS A 73 -20.16 -11.72 19.81
CA LYS A 73 -21.30 -11.01 20.40
C LYS A 73 -22.03 -10.22 19.29
N ASP A 74 -23.35 -10.16 19.34
CA ASP A 74 -24.17 -9.44 18.35
C ASP A 74 -23.78 -7.96 18.23
N GLN A 75 -23.43 -7.30 19.34
CA GLN A 75 -22.94 -5.92 19.31
C GLN A 75 -21.70 -5.76 18.42
N VAL A 76 -20.75 -6.69 18.53
CA VAL A 76 -19.49 -6.64 17.76
C VAL A 76 -19.75 -6.99 16.29
N PHE A 77 -20.71 -7.88 16.02
CA PHE A 77 -21.17 -8.16 14.66
C PHE A 77 -21.72 -6.90 13.98
N GLU A 78 -22.61 -6.16 14.64
CA GLU A 78 -23.18 -4.93 14.08
C GLU A 78 -22.12 -3.84 13.88
N GLU A 79 -21.16 -3.71 14.80
CA GLU A 79 -20.04 -2.76 14.65
C GLU A 79 -19.14 -3.10 13.46
N ILE A 80 -18.79 -4.38 13.25
CA ILE A 80 -18.01 -4.82 12.09
C ILE A 80 -18.82 -4.65 10.80
N LYS A 81 -20.11 -4.96 10.84
CA LYS A 81 -21.00 -4.78 9.69
C LYS A 81 -21.08 -3.31 9.28
N ALA A 82 -21.32 -2.41 10.23
CA ALA A 82 -21.32 -0.96 10.00
C ALA A 82 -19.94 -0.47 9.50
N GLN A 83 -18.84 -1.03 10.01
CA GLN A 83 -17.50 -0.73 9.50
C GLN A 83 -17.36 -1.08 8.01
N ILE A 84 -17.78 -2.29 7.62
CA ILE A 84 -17.73 -2.75 6.23
C ILE A 84 -18.67 -1.93 5.34
N ASP A 85 -19.92 -1.68 5.78
CA ASP A 85 -20.92 -0.93 5.03
C ASP A 85 -20.52 0.54 4.80
N ASN A 86 -19.75 1.13 5.72
CA ASN A 86 -19.13 2.45 5.58
C ASN A 86 -17.85 2.44 4.72
N GLY A 87 -17.54 1.33 4.05
CA GLY A 87 -16.33 1.20 3.21
C GLY A 87 -15.02 1.14 4.01
N ILE A 88 -15.07 0.97 5.34
CA ILE A 88 -13.88 0.94 6.17
C ILE A 88 -13.21 -0.44 6.04
N GLU A 89 -11.96 -0.40 5.58
CA GLU A 89 -11.19 -1.61 5.34
C GLU A 89 -11.03 -2.49 6.59
N THR A 90 -11.48 -3.74 6.47
CA THR A 90 -11.54 -4.73 7.55
C THR A 90 -10.74 -5.98 7.17
N HIS A 91 -9.98 -6.54 8.12
CA HIS A 91 -9.07 -7.68 7.85
C HIS A 91 -9.39 -8.90 8.69
N LEU A 92 -9.19 -10.07 8.09
CA LEU A 92 -9.14 -11.36 8.73
C LEU A 92 -7.68 -11.87 8.70
N VAL A 93 -7.03 -11.92 9.86
CA VAL A 93 -5.70 -12.50 10.03
C VAL A 93 -5.85 -13.98 10.39
N MET A 94 -5.26 -14.85 9.59
CA MET A 94 -5.23 -16.29 9.86
C MET A 94 -3.81 -16.74 10.16
N SER A 95 -3.62 -17.67 11.11
CA SER A 95 -2.32 -18.34 11.29
C SER A 95 -2.42 -19.79 11.78
N ASN A 96 -1.50 -20.63 11.28
CA ASN A 96 -1.22 -21.97 11.80
C ASN A 96 0.11 -22.07 12.55
N TYR A 97 0.70 -20.93 12.95
CA TYR A 97 2.05 -20.80 13.54
C TYR A 97 3.22 -21.22 12.64
N ASP A 98 2.93 -21.70 11.44
CA ASP A 98 3.91 -21.90 10.38
C ASP A 98 3.85 -20.75 9.37
N SER A 99 2.72 -20.06 9.30
CA SER A 99 2.50 -18.93 8.40
C SER A 99 1.43 -17.99 8.94
N ILE A 100 1.46 -16.74 8.50
CA ILE A 100 0.50 -15.69 8.81
C ILE A 100 -0.08 -15.21 7.48
N HIS A 101 -1.39 -15.29 7.36
CA HIS A 101 -2.16 -14.84 6.20
C HIS A 101 -3.06 -13.68 6.60
N ILE A 102 -3.27 -12.73 5.71
CA ILE A 102 -4.18 -11.58 5.91
C ILE A 102 -5.16 -11.58 4.74
N LEU A 103 -6.45 -11.59 5.05
CA LEU A 103 -7.54 -11.55 4.09
C LEU A 103 -8.34 -10.26 4.25
N ARG A 104 -8.82 -9.68 3.15
CA ARG A 104 -9.74 -8.54 3.18
C ARG A 104 -11.17 -9.06 3.34
N ILE A 105 -11.90 -8.49 4.29
CA ILE A 105 -13.30 -8.81 4.53
C ILE A 105 -14.15 -7.86 3.68
N ASP A 106 -14.88 -8.43 2.73
CA ASP A 106 -15.80 -7.71 1.85
C ASP A 106 -17.24 -7.73 2.40
N GLY A 107 -17.54 -8.63 3.35
CA GLY A 107 -18.87 -8.76 3.94
C GLY A 107 -18.91 -9.65 5.19
N ILE A 108 -19.97 -9.52 5.98
CA ILE A 108 -20.25 -10.37 7.15
C ILE A 108 -21.72 -10.82 7.11
N CYS A 109 -21.98 -12.10 7.36
CA CYS A 109 -23.32 -12.67 7.29
C CYS A 109 -23.59 -13.66 8.42
N LYS A 110 -24.86 -13.78 8.81
CA LYS A 110 -25.33 -14.86 9.71
C LYS A 110 -25.64 -16.14 8.92
N THR A 111 -25.67 -17.28 9.59
CA THR A 111 -25.90 -18.61 8.98
C THR A 111 -27.14 -18.66 8.10
N GLU A 112 -28.23 -18.01 8.51
CA GLU A 112 -29.50 -18.01 7.78
C GLU A 112 -29.41 -17.30 6.42
N GLU A 113 -28.59 -16.26 6.32
CA GLU A 113 -28.35 -15.49 5.09
C GLU A 113 -27.48 -16.28 4.11
N ILE A 114 -26.58 -17.12 4.65
CA ILE A 114 -25.65 -17.95 3.90
C ILE A 114 -26.28 -19.18 3.27
N LYS A 115 -27.28 -19.79 3.89
CA LYS A 115 -28.03 -20.91 3.30
C LYS A 115 -28.61 -20.56 1.91
N LYS A 116 -28.81 -19.28 1.61
CA LYS A 116 -29.25 -18.78 0.29
C LYS A 116 -28.10 -18.50 -0.70
N LYS A 117 -26.87 -18.25 -0.23
CA LYS A 117 -25.71 -17.80 -1.05
C LYS A 117 -24.54 -18.81 -1.17
N ALA A 118 -24.44 -19.80 -0.27
CA ALA A 118 -23.16 -20.44 0.08
C ALA A 118 -22.80 -21.76 -0.62
N SER A 119 -23.66 -22.34 -1.46
CA SER A 119 -23.35 -23.67 -2.03
C SER A 119 -22.12 -23.67 -2.93
N LYS A 120 -21.78 -22.53 -3.57
CA LYS A 120 -20.66 -22.40 -4.53
C LYS A 120 -19.45 -21.58 -4.05
N LEU A 121 -19.60 -20.76 -3.00
CA LEU A 121 -18.57 -19.82 -2.52
C LEU A 121 -17.92 -20.26 -1.19
N CYS A 122 -18.21 -21.48 -0.75
CA CYS A 122 -17.69 -22.02 0.51
C CYS A 122 -16.89 -23.30 0.26
N LEU A 123 -15.73 -23.41 0.90
CA LEU A 123 -14.89 -24.61 0.81
C LEU A 123 -15.59 -25.82 1.41
N GLU A 124 -15.34 -27.00 0.84
CA GLU A 124 -15.87 -28.27 1.36
C GLU A 124 -15.38 -28.56 2.77
N ASP A 125 -14.18 -28.12 3.11
CA ASP A 125 -13.60 -28.20 4.46
C ASP A 125 -14.50 -27.55 5.54
N PHE A 126 -15.38 -26.62 5.17
CA PHE A 126 -16.33 -25.95 6.07
C PHE A 126 -17.78 -26.46 5.95
N LYS A 127 -18.06 -27.36 5.00
CA LYS A 127 -19.41 -27.89 4.72
C LYS A 127 -19.79 -29.11 5.56
N ASN A 128 -18.93 -29.56 6.48
CA ASN A 128 -19.26 -30.69 7.35
C ASN A 128 -20.50 -30.37 8.19
N ASN A 129 -21.56 -31.17 8.00
CA ASN A 129 -22.92 -30.94 8.50
C ASN A 129 -23.09 -30.91 10.03
N ASP A 130 -22.04 -31.22 10.81
CA ASP A 130 -22.13 -31.34 12.27
C ASP A 130 -21.75 -30.05 13.03
N VAL A 131 -21.18 -29.03 12.35
CA VAL A 131 -20.75 -27.79 13.01
C VAL A 131 -21.64 -26.62 12.57
N ASN A 132 -22.49 -26.16 13.49
CA ASN A 132 -23.32 -24.96 13.28
C ASN A 132 -22.50 -23.68 13.49
N TYR A 133 -21.85 -23.20 12.43
CA TYR A 133 -21.20 -21.89 12.42
C TYR A 133 -22.23 -20.76 12.38
N ASN A 134 -22.19 -19.85 13.34
CA ASN A 134 -23.15 -18.76 13.49
C ASN A 134 -22.87 -17.57 12.56
N ILE A 135 -21.59 -17.28 12.30
CA ILE A 135 -21.12 -16.08 11.62
C ILE A 135 -20.07 -16.46 10.59
N TRP A 136 -20.11 -15.74 9.49
CA TRP A 136 -19.26 -15.96 8.34
C TRP A 136 -18.79 -14.64 7.76
N PHE A 137 -17.55 -14.65 7.28
CA PHE A 137 -16.93 -13.52 6.61
C PHE A 137 -16.81 -13.84 5.13
N GLU A 138 -17.34 -12.96 4.30
CA GLU A 138 -17.02 -12.93 2.87
C GLU A 138 -15.65 -12.27 2.71
N VAL A 139 -14.73 -12.98 2.07
CA VAL A 139 -13.38 -12.49 1.77
C VAL A 139 -13.15 -12.51 0.27
N GLY A 140 -12.67 -11.40 -0.27
CA GLY A 140 -12.34 -11.28 -1.70
C GLY A 140 -10.84 -11.21 -1.98
N ASP A 141 -10.01 -11.26 -0.94
CA ASP A 141 -8.58 -11.01 -1.08
C ASP A 141 -7.71 -11.73 -0.05
N LEU A 142 -6.48 -12.10 -0.41
CA LEU A 142 -5.57 -12.89 0.45
C LEU A 142 -4.08 -12.54 0.23
N PHE A 143 -3.36 -12.34 1.33
CA PHE A 143 -1.93 -12.02 1.43
C PHE A 143 -1.21 -12.98 2.39
N VAL A 144 0.06 -13.31 2.12
CA VAL A 144 0.95 -13.96 3.10
C VAL A 144 1.83 -12.90 3.74
N TYR A 145 1.63 -12.68 5.04
CA TYR A 145 2.41 -11.73 5.82
C TYR A 145 3.76 -12.31 6.25
N LYS A 146 3.79 -13.57 6.66
CA LYS A 146 5.04 -14.25 7.05
C LYS A 146 4.90 -15.76 6.91
N ALA A 147 6.00 -16.45 6.62
CA ALA A 147 6.08 -17.91 6.61
C ALA A 147 7.36 -18.37 7.34
N ASN A 148 7.28 -19.51 8.00
CA ASN A 148 8.28 -20.03 8.91
C ASN A 148 9.35 -20.85 8.17
N HIS A 149 10.16 -20.17 7.37
CA HIS A 149 11.19 -20.86 6.59
C HIS A 149 12.33 -21.41 7.45
N ALA A 150 12.64 -20.74 8.57
CA ALA A 150 13.69 -21.15 9.50
C ALA A 150 13.26 -22.28 10.45
N LYS A 151 12.00 -22.71 10.39
CA LYS A 151 11.37 -23.61 11.38
C LYS A 151 11.56 -23.11 12.81
N ASP A 152 11.54 -21.79 12.98
CA ASP A 152 11.55 -21.10 14.26
C ASP A 152 10.15 -20.55 14.57
N PRO A 153 9.35 -21.24 15.41
CA PRO A 153 8.01 -20.79 15.78
C PRO A 153 8.01 -19.46 16.55
N ALA A 154 9.13 -19.11 17.21
CA ALA A 154 9.21 -17.88 17.99
C ALA A 154 9.16 -16.63 17.09
N ASP A 155 9.72 -16.73 15.89
CA ASP A 155 9.75 -15.65 14.91
C ASP A 155 8.35 -15.36 14.31
N ILE A 156 7.55 -16.41 14.08
CA ILE A 156 6.13 -16.25 13.70
C ILE A 156 5.32 -15.66 14.85
N GLN A 157 5.54 -16.16 16.07
CA GLN A 157 4.81 -15.65 17.24
C GLN A 157 5.10 -14.17 17.49
N LYS A 158 6.36 -13.75 17.39
CA LYS A 158 6.77 -12.34 17.50
C LYS A 158 6.10 -11.48 16.44
N SER A 159 6.04 -11.96 15.20
CA SER A 159 5.35 -11.26 14.11
C SER A 159 3.83 -11.21 14.28
N LEU A 160 3.19 -12.24 14.82
CA LEU A 160 1.77 -12.20 15.20
C LEU A 160 1.53 -11.18 16.31
N GLU A 161 2.42 -11.13 17.31
CA GLU A 161 2.35 -10.16 18.41
C GLU A 161 2.48 -8.72 17.88
N SER A 162 3.44 -8.46 16.99
CA SER A 162 3.59 -7.17 16.33
C SER A 162 2.40 -6.81 15.42
N LEU A 163 1.78 -7.80 14.78
CA LEU A 163 0.67 -7.57 13.86
C LEU A 163 -0.67 -7.27 14.57
N ILE A 164 -0.89 -7.87 15.74
CA ILE A 164 -2.19 -7.89 16.41
C ILE A 164 -2.18 -7.12 17.74
N VAL A 165 -1.06 -7.05 18.45
CA VAL A 165 -0.96 -6.44 19.79
C VAL A 165 -0.30 -5.06 19.73
N GLU A 166 0.76 -4.90 18.93
CA GLU A 166 1.47 -3.62 18.84
C GLU A 166 0.64 -2.58 18.07
N GLN A 167 0.73 -1.31 18.48
CA GLN A 167 0.09 -0.22 17.75
C GLN A 167 0.69 -0.09 16.36
N GLN A 168 -0.12 -0.38 15.35
CA GLN A 168 0.28 -0.24 13.96
C GLN A 168 -0.10 1.16 13.47
N THR A 169 0.89 1.91 13.00
CA THR A 169 0.64 3.06 12.12
C THR A 169 0.10 2.54 10.80
N GLN A 170 -1.15 2.85 10.49
CA GLN A 170 -1.84 2.31 9.33
C GLN A 170 -1.09 2.67 8.03
N ASN A 171 -0.68 1.63 7.29
CA ASN A 171 -0.49 1.70 5.85
C ASN A 171 -1.74 1.06 5.24
N LEU A 172 -2.74 1.88 4.89
CA LEU A 172 -4.03 1.43 4.35
C LEU A 172 -3.87 0.76 2.97
N PHE A 173 -4.70 -0.26 2.70
CA PHE A 173 -4.55 -1.17 1.57
C PHE A 173 -5.74 -1.06 0.58
N VAL A 174 -5.88 0.09 -0.06
CA VAL A 174 -6.75 0.42 -1.23
C VAL A 174 -6.38 -0.30 -2.56
N THR A 175 -7.05 0.01 -3.68
CA THR A 175 -6.82 -0.49 -5.05
C THR A 175 -5.40 -0.26 -5.59
N ALA A 176 -4.92 -1.15 -6.46
CA ALA A 176 -3.58 -1.09 -7.03
C ALA A 176 -3.63 -0.63 -8.49
N GLN A 177 -2.72 0.26 -8.88
CA GLN A 177 -2.52 0.62 -10.28
C GLN A 177 -1.33 -0.13 -10.86
N THR A 178 -1.54 -0.75 -12.01
CA THR A 178 -0.49 -1.33 -12.85
C THR A 178 -0.40 -0.57 -14.14
N ILE A 179 0.82 -0.28 -14.56
CA ILE A 179 1.11 0.25 -15.89
C ILE A 179 1.42 -0.92 -16.81
N ALA A 180 0.79 -0.93 -17.98
CA ALA A 180 1.17 -1.81 -19.09
C ALA A 180 1.39 -0.97 -20.34
N LEU A 181 2.60 -1.08 -20.92
CA LEU A 181 2.98 -0.49 -22.19
C LEU A 181 2.57 -1.47 -23.31
N GLY A 182 1.46 -1.18 -23.99
CA GLY A 182 0.91 -2.01 -25.05
C GLY A 182 1.66 -1.88 -26.39
N ARG A 183 1.41 -2.81 -27.32
CA ARG A 183 1.98 -2.83 -28.69
C ARG A 183 1.11 -2.11 -29.74
N GLU A 184 -0.18 -1.86 -29.48
CA GLU A 184 -1.12 -1.32 -30.49
C GLU A 184 -2.00 -0.17 -29.99
N TYR A 185 -2.18 0.01 -28.68
CA TYR A 185 -3.03 1.08 -28.11
C TYR A 185 -2.44 1.64 -26.82
N GLY A 186 -1.55 2.64 -26.93
CA GLY A 186 -1.19 3.55 -25.83
C GLY A 186 -0.79 2.91 -24.50
N GLU A 187 -0.72 3.75 -23.47
CA GLU A 187 -0.55 3.29 -22.09
C GLU A 187 -1.88 2.76 -21.55
N THR A 188 -1.85 1.57 -20.96
CA THR A 188 -3.02 1.03 -20.24
C THR A 188 -2.72 1.01 -18.75
N TYR A 189 -3.54 1.71 -17.99
CA TYR A 189 -3.51 1.73 -16.54
C TYR A 189 -4.69 0.91 -16.04
N SER A 190 -4.43 -0.29 -15.51
CA SER A 190 -5.48 -1.09 -14.88
C SER A 190 -5.52 -0.83 -13.38
N GLN A 191 -6.74 -0.62 -12.88
CA GLN A 191 -7.04 -0.54 -11.46
C GLN A 191 -7.52 -1.92 -11.00
N HIS A 192 -6.76 -2.54 -10.10
CA HIS A 192 -7.13 -3.79 -9.49
C HIS A 192 -7.93 -3.52 -8.22
N SER A 193 -9.16 -4.03 -8.21
CA SER A 193 -10.10 -3.91 -7.07
C SER A 193 -9.74 -4.87 -5.94
N ARG A 194 -9.07 -5.99 -6.28
CA ARG A 194 -8.65 -7.06 -5.38
C ARG A 194 -7.16 -7.35 -5.58
N TRP A 195 -6.43 -7.56 -4.50
CA TRP A 195 -5.00 -7.83 -4.54
C TRP A 195 -4.63 -9.19 -5.12
N LEU A 196 -5.56 -10.15 -5.17
CA LEU A 196 -5.39 -11.41 -5.89
C LEU A 196 -5.43 -11.23 -7.42
N GLU A 197 -6.05 -10.16 -7.94
CA GLU A 197 -6.01 -9.82 -9.38
C GLU A 197 -4.60 -9.38 -9.79
N MET A 198 -3.85 -8.79 -8.85
CA MET A 198 -2.41 -8.66 -8.98
C MET A 198 -1.82 -10.06 -8.82
N LYS A 199 -1.18 -10.62 -9.85
CA LYS A 199 -0.59 -11.97 -9.80
C LYS A 199 0.32 -12.16 -8.58
N ARG A 200 -0.22 -12.72 -7.49
CA ARG A 200 0.53 -12.99 -6.27
C ARG A 200 1.27 -14.30 -6.42
N ASN A 201 2.54 -14.19 -6.77
CA ASN A 201 3.48 -15.29 -6.69
C ASN A 201 3.75 -15.58 -5.20
N LEU A 202 3.08 -16.60 -4.65
CA LEU A 202 3.44 -17.24 -3.37
C LEU A 202 4.72 -18.07 -3.49
N THR A 203 5.58 -17.73 -4.45
CA THR A 203 6.75 -18.53 -4.78
C THR A 203 7.87 -18.21 -3.81
N TYR A 204 8.72 -19.19 -3.59
CA TYR A 204 9.96 -19.01 -2.82
C TYR A 204 10.76 -17.80 -3.33
N ASP A 205 10.83 -17.61 -4.64
CA ASP A 205 11.48 -16.46 -5.27
C ASP A 205 10.88 -15.12 -4.82
N TYR A 206 9.56 -15.02 -4.62
CA TYR A 206 8.92 -13.79 -4.15
C TYR A 206 9.37 -13.46 -2.74
N PHE A 207 9.37 -14.47 -1.86
CA PHE A 207 9.81 -14.33 -0.49
C PHE A 207 11.29 -13.93 -0.40
N ILE A 208 12.17 -14.62 -1.14
CA ILE A 208 13.61 -14.30 -1.14
C ILE A 208 13.85 -12.86 -1.61
N ARG A 209 13.16 -12.42 -2.66
CA ARG A 209 13.31 -11.05 -3.18
C ARG A 209 12.77 -10.02 -2.18
N ASN A 210 11.69 -10.33 -1.47
CA ASN A 210 11.22 -9.50 -0.35
C ASN A 210 12.29 -9.37 0.74
N CYS A 211 12.91 -10.48 1.17
CA CYS A 211 13.98 -10.45 2.17
C CYS A 211 15.20 -9.68 1.67
N GLU A 212 15.64 -9.89 0.43
CA GLU A 212 16.77 -9.17 -0.15
C GLU A 212 16.51 -7.65 -0.23
N LEU A 213 15.33 -7.24 -0.68
CA LEU A 213 14.95 -5.82 -0.74
C LEU A 213 14.86 -5.22 0.66
N GLN A 214 14.31 -5.97 1.62
CA GLN A 214 14.24 -5.57 3.01
C GLN A 214 15.63 -5.44 3.63
N ASP A 215 16.49 -6.45 3.54
CA ASP A 215 17.73 -6.51 4.31
C ASP A 215 18.86 -5.70 3.64
N ASN A 216 18.90 -5.69 2.30
CA ASN A 216 20.04 -5.13 1.57
C ASN A 216 19.77 -3.75 0.99
N VAL A 217 18.52 -3.42 0.62
CA VAL A 217 18.21 -2.17 -0.07
C VAL A 217 17.54 -1.16 0.85
N TYR A 218 16.33 -1.48 1.31
CA TYR A 218 15.46 -0.51 1.97
C TYR A 218 15.63 -0.51 3.50
N GLN A 219 16.03 -1.62 4.10
CA GLN A 219 16.26 -1.77 5.53
C GLN A 219 15.04 -1.28 6.33
N GLN A 220 15.25 -0.33 7.24
CA GLN A 220 14.19 0.26 8.05
C GLN A 220 13.13 1.00 7.22
N SER A 221 13.47 1.43 6.00
CA SER A 221 12.53 2.07 5.08
C SER A 221 11.51 1.08 4.50
N TRP A 222 11.81 -0.22 4.51
CA TRP A 222 10.96 -1.25 3.91
C TRP A 222 9.59 -1.33 4.60
N GLU A 223 9.55 -1.23 5.92
CA GLU A 223 8.30 -1.31 6.69
C GLU A 223 7.43 -0.06 6.52
N VAL A 224 8.03 1.07 6.13
CA VAL A 224 7.34 2.35 5.92
C VAL A 224 6.65 2.40 4.55
N LEU A 225 7.23 1.77 3.54
CA LEU A 225 6.65 1.71 2.19
C LEU A 225 5.27 1.05 2.23
N SER A 226 4.37 1.51 1.37
CA SER A 226 3.09 0.83 1.20
C SER A 226 3.32 -0.61 0.76
N LYS A 227 2.48 -1.53 1.24
CA LYS A 227 2.62 -2.96 0.90
C LYS A 227 2.41 -3.23 -0.59
N ARG A 228 1.77 -2.30 -1.32
CA ARG A 228 1.69 -2.32 -2.78
C ARG A 228 2.99 -1.94 -3.45
N SER A 229 3.61 -0.85 -3.03
CA SER A 229 4.93 -0.48 -3.54
C SER A 229 5.93 -1.58 -3.23
N GLN A 230 5.87 -2.21 -2.04
CA GLN A 230 6.66 -3.40 -1.72
C GLN A 230 6.40 -4.53 -2.73
N HIS A 231 5.15 -4.89 -2.99
CA HIS A 231 4.81 -5.93 -3.97
C HIS A 231 5.37 -5.63 -5.36
N PHE A 232 5.16 -4.42 -5.87
CA PHE A 232 5.64 -4.02 -7.19
C PHE A 232 7.16 -3.96 -7.28
N LEU A 233 7.85 -3.56 -6.21
CA LEU A 233 9.30 -3.62 -6.13
C LEU A 233 9.80 -5.07 -6.14
N ILE A 234 9.10 -5.99 -5.46
CA ILE A 234 9.42 -7.42 -5.50
C ILE A 234 9.23 -7.98 -6.92
N VAL A 235 8.11 -7.68 -7.57
CA VAL A 235 7.83 -8.13 -8.95
C VAL A 235 8.85 -7.54 -9.92
N ALA A 236 9.20 -6.26 -9.76
CA ALA A 236 10.24 -5.62 -10.55
C ALA A 236 11.58 -6.36 -10.42
N GLU A 237 11.95 -6.73 -9.20
CA GLU A 237 13.20 -7.43 -8.90
C GLU A 237 13.17 -8.90 -9.38
N GLN A 238 12.01 -9.57 -9.30
CA GLN A 238 11.81 -10.89 -9.90
C GLN A 238 12.01 -10.88 -11.42
N ALA A 239 11.40 -9.92 -12.11
CA ALA A 239 11.51 -9.76 -13.56
C ALA A 239 12.96 -9.44 -13.95
N ARG A 240 13.62 -8.54 -13.22
CA ARG A 240 15.05 -8.22 -13.40
C ARG A 240 15.93 -9.44 -13.21
N HIS A 241 15.67 -10.25 -12.18
CA HIS A 241 16.47 -11.44 -11.92
C HIS A 241 16.27 -12.50 -13.02
N LYS A 242 15.03 -12.73 -13.45
CA LYS A 242 14.73 -13.62 -14.58
C LYS A 242 15.41 -13.15 -15.86
N ALA A 243 15.43 -11.85 -16.13
CA ALA A 243 16.05 -11.27 -17.33
C ALA A 243 17.54 -11.63 -17.52
N PHE A 244 18.27 -12.00 -16.45
CA PHE A 244 19.64 -12.49 -16.59
C PHE A 244 19.75 -13.85 -17.29
N MET A 245 18.71 -14.67 -17.21
CA MET A 245 18.68 -16.02 -17.80
C MET A 245 18.30 -16.02 -19.28
N TYR A 246 17.77 -14.91 -19.80
CA TYR A 246 17.27 -14.77 -21.16
C TYR A 246 18.13 -13.83 -22.01
N ARG A 247 17.91 -13.83 -23.32
CA ARG A 247 18.63 -12.99 -24.29
C ARG A 247 17.66 -12.25 -25.21
N ASP A 248 18.19 -11.25 -25.91
CA ASP A 248 17.52 -10.53 -26.98
C ASP A 248 16.11 -10.05 -26.59
N ILE A 249 15.08 -10.42 -27.35
CA ILE A 249 13.70 -9.96 -27.19
C ILE A 249 13.10 -10.42 -25.85
N GLU A 250 13.36 -11.66 -25.45
CA GLU A 250 12.84 -12.20 -24.19
C GLU A 250 13.41 -11.46 -22.98
N LYS A 251 14.69 -11.09 -23.05
CA LYS A 251 15.32 -10.23 -22.03
C LYS A 251 14.69 -8.84 -22.04
N THR A 252 14.43 -8.26 -23.21
CA THR A 252 13.81 -6.94 -23.33
C THR A 252 12.42 -6.90 -22.69
N GLU A 253 11.58 -7.92 -22.93
CA GLU A 253 10.24 -8.01 -22.33
C GLU A 253 10.29 -8.14 -20.81
N LEU A 254 11.23 -8.91 -20.26
CA LEU A 254 11.40 -9.02 -18.80
C LEU A 254 11.92 -7.73 -18.17
N LEU A 255 12.84 -7.02 -18.82
CA LEU A 255 13.32 -5.73 -18.33
C LEU A 255 12.23 -4.64 -18.42
N LYS A 256 11.37 -4.72 -19.45
CA LYS A 256 10.17 -3.89 -19.56
C LYS A 256 9.21 -4.14 -18.40
N GLU A 257 8.87 -5.40 -18.13
CA GLU A 257 8.01 -5.77 -16.98
C GLU A 257 8.59 -5.24 -15.66
N SER A 258 9.92 -5.28 -15.53
CA SER A 258 10.63 -4.72 -14.38
C SER A 258 10.45 -3.20 -14.26
N LEU A 259 10.61 -2.46 -15.36
CA LEU A 259 10.41 -1.01 -15.40
C LEU A 259 8.96 -0.63 -15.12
N GLU A 260 7.99 -1.30 -15.74
CA GLU A 260 6.55 -1.08 -15.52
C GLU A 260 6.17 -1.28 -14.06
N SER A 261 6.66 -2.35 -13.45
CA SER A 261 6.45 -2.64 -12.03
C SER A 261 7.09 -1.58 -11.14
N TYR A 262 8.33 -1.15 -11.45
CA TYR A 262 8.97 -0.08 -10.70
C TYR A 262 8.20 1.24 -10.77
N ILE A 263 7.76 1.67 -11.96
CA ILE A 263 6.98 2.90 -12.12
C ILE A 263 5.64 2.77 -11.39
N SER A 264 5.00 1.59 -11.46
CA SER A 264 3.79 1.28 -10.68
C SER A 264 4.05 1.45 -9.18
N ALA A 265 5.18 0.99 -8.65
CA ALA A 265 5.53 1.22 -7.23
C ALA A 265 5.67 2.72 -6.89
N VAL A 266 6.25 3.52 -7.81
CA VAL A 266 6.44 4.97 -7.61
C VAL A 266 5.10 5.70 -7.61
N ILE A 267 4.23 5.50 -8.60
CA ILE A 267 2.92 6.17 -8.65
C ILE A 267 2.05 5.82 -7.44
N ASN A 268 2.10 4.55 -6.99
CA ASN A 268 1.41 4.13 -5.76
C ASN A 268 1.93 4.93 -4.56
N GLU A 269 3.25 5.04 -4.36
CA GLU A 269 3.78 5.75 -3.19
C GLU A 269 3.55 7.27 -3.27
N LEU A 270 3.59 7.86 -4.47
CA LEU A 270 3.21 9.27 -4.68
C LEU A 270 1.75 9.53 -4.31
N ASN A 271 0.83 8.65 -4.72
CA ASN A 271 -0.58 8.73 -4.34
C ASN A 271 -0.78 8.62 -2.82
N GLU A 272 -0.06 7.70 -2.16
CA GLU A 272 -0.13 7.53 -0.68
C GLU A 272 0.34 8.77 0.08
N VAL A 273 1.38 9.45 -0.40
CA VAL A 273 1.99 10.60 0.29
C VAL A 273 1.25 11.91 0.01
N TYR A 274 0.84 12.16 -1.23
CA TYR A 274 0.40 13.49 -1.67
C TYR A 274 -1.08 13.59 -2.02
N ILE A 275 -1.70 12.52 -2.50
CA ILE A 275 -3.06 12.58 -3.08
C ILE A 275 -4.09 12.11 -2.06
N ARG A 276 -3.95 10.89 -1.55
CA ARG A 276 -4.94 10.30 -0.64
C ARG A 276 -5.18 11.08 0.63
N PRO A 277 -4.16 11.62 1.33
CA PRO A 277 -4.43 12.41 2.53
C PRO A 277 -5.32 13.62 2.22
N LEU A 278 -5.19 14.21 1.02
CA LEU A 278 -6.01 15.32 0.57
C LEU A 278 -7.44 14.87 0.21
N ILE A 279 -7.60 13.76 -0.52
CA ILE A 279 -8.93 13.22 -0.88
C ILE A 279 -9.70 12.79 0.37
N ASN A 280 -9.09 12.01 1.25
CA ASN A 280 -9.72 11.61 2.51
C ASN A 280 -10.13 12.84 3.35
N ALA A 281 -9.33 13.91 3.34
CA ALA A 281 -9.70 15.14 4.04
C ALA A 281 -10.95 15.82 3.42
N PHE A 282 -11.19 15.69 2.12
CA PHE A 282 -12.41 16.19 1.50
C PHE A 282 -13.64 15.36 1.85
N GLU A 283 -13.48 14.05 2.06
CA GLU A 283 -14.57 13.14 2.44
C GLU A 283 -14.90 13.24 3.93
N ASP A 284 -13.88 13.23 4.78
CA ASP A 284 -14.02 13.20 6.24
C ASP A 284 -14.45 14.55 6.82
N TYR A 285 -14.15 15.67 6.14
CA TYR A 285 -14.43 17.02 6.64
C TYR A 285 -15.35 17.83 5.71
N PRO A 286 -16.66 17.89 5.99
CA PRO A 286 -17.63 18.62 5.17
C PRO A 286 -17.28 20.09 4.95
N CYS A 287 -16.63 20.73 5.93
CA CYS A 287 -16.22 22.12 5.83
C CYS A 287 -15.13 22.38 4.78
N LEU A 288 -14.26 21.38 4.54
CA LEU A 288 -13.25 21.43 3.47
C LEU A 288 -13.91 21.18 2.11
N ARG A 289 -14.88 20.27 2.02
CA ARG A 289 -15.69 20.04 0.82
C ARG A 289 -16.46 21.29 0.39
N GLU A 290 -17.15 21.95 1.32
CA GLU A 290 -17.81 23.24 1.06
C GLU A 290 -16.81 24.29 0.53
N ALA A 291 -15.60 24.36 1.11
CA ALA A 291 -14.59 25.30 0.67
C ALA A 291 -14.12 24.99 -0.76
N TRP A 292 -13.96 23.70 -1.10
CA TRP A 292 -13.69 23.28 -2.47
C TRP A 292 -14.82 23.69 -3.42
N ASP A 293 -16.07 23.44 -3.06
CA ASP A 293 -17.25 23.79 -3.87
C ASP A 293 -17.33 25.29 -4.17
N GLU A 294 -17.01 26.13 -3.18
CA GLU A 294 -16.91 27.58 -3.35
C GLU A 294 -15.74 28.00 -4.26
N ILE A 295 -14.60 27.31 -4.19
CA ILE A 295 -13.37 27.66 -4.92
C ILE A 295 -13.40 27.16 -6.36
N GLN A 296 -13.97 25.98 -6.61
CA GLN A 296 -14.07 25.41 -7.95
C GLN A 296 -14.98 26.24 -8.88
N MET A 297 -15.88 27.06 -8.32
CA MET A 297 -16.65 28.05 -9.08
C MET A 297 -15.83 29.31 -9.44
N GLY A 298 -14.60 29.44 -8.95
CA GLY A 298 -13.70 30.59 -9.13
C GLY A 298 -12.45 30.30 -9.99
N LEU A 299 -11.32 30.93 -9.62
CA LEU A 299 -10.05 31.01 -10.36
C LEU A 299 -9.14 29.76 -10.26
N VAL A 300 -9.69 28.57 -10.04
CA VAL A 300 -8.86 27.34 -10.03
C VAL A 300 -8.48 26.99 -11.45
N HIS A 301 -7.23 26.56 -11.64
CA HIS A 301 -6.77 26.08 -12.94
C HIS A 301 -7.66 24.91 -13.43
N PRO A 302 -8.24 24.97 -14.64
CA PRO A 302 -9.23 23.99 -15.12
C PRO A 302 -8.75 22.53 -15.07
N ARG A 303 -7.45 22.30 -15.28
CA ARG A 303 -6.86 20.95 -15.22
C ARG A 303 -6.91 20.34 -13.81
N VAL A 304 -6.56 21.10 -12.78
CA VAL A 304 -6.65 20.63 -11.37
C VAL A 304 -8.08 20.38 -10.99
N LYS A 305 -8.98 21.27 -11.41
CA LYS A 305 -10.41 21.10 -11.18
C LYS A 305 -10.91 19.78 -11.77
N SER A 306 -10.52 19.46 -13.00
CA SER A 306 -10.85 18.17 -13.63
C SER A 306 -10.27 17.00 -12.84
N ILE A 307 -9.00 17.07 -12.44
CA ILE A 307 -8.31 16.01 -11.72
C ILE A 307 -8.95 15.75 -10.34
N ILE A 308 -9.21 16.80 -9.56
CA ILE A 308 -9.82 16.67 -8.23
C ILE A 308 -11.27 16.26 -8.31
N ASN A 309 -12.06 16.85 -9.23
CA ASN A 309 -13.45 16.44 -9.38
C ASN A 309 -13.55 15.00 -9.90
N GLU A 310 -12.67 14.55 -10.81
CA GLU A 310 -12.61 13.14 -11.18
C GLU A 310 -12.37 12.27 -9.93
N MET A 311 -11.42 12.62 -9.07
CA MET A 311 -11.15 11.85 -7.84
C MET A 311 -12.26 11.92 -6.79
N LEU A 312 -13.02 13.02 -6.74
CA LEU A 312 -14.10 13.22 -5.78
C LEU A 312 -15.46 12.66 -6.26
N ASP A 313 -15.64 12.51 -7.57
CA ASP A 313 -16.88 12.04 -8.21
C ASP A 313 -16.77 10.58 -8.68
N SER A 314 -15.57 10.10 -8.97
CA SER A 314 -15.31 8.68 -9.25
C SER A 314 -15.00 7.93 -7.95
N GLU A 315 -15.37 6.65 -7.86
CA GLU A 315 -14.92 5.73 -6.79
C GLU A 315 -13.39 5.44 -6.86
N SER A 316 -12.59 6.33 -7.45
CA SER A 316 -11.16 6.16 -7.68
C SER A 316 -10.35 7.25 -6.97
N ASP A 317 -9.92 6.95 -5.76
CA ASP A 317 -9.15 7.83 -4.85
C ASP A 317 -7.67 8.05 -5.28
N GLN A 318 -7.33 7.85 -6.56
CA GLN A 318 -5.93 7.76 -7.02
C GLN A 318 -5.70 8.29 -8.44
N LEU A 319 -4.57 8.99 -8.63
CA LEU A 319 -4.10 9.41 -9.95
C LEU A 319 -3.49 8.25 -10.71
N LYS A 320 -3.77 8.14 -12.01
CA LYS A 320 -3.41 6.97 -12.84
C LYS A 320 -1.98 7.00 -13.38
N SER A 321 -1.42 8.17 -13.69
CA SER A 321 -0.11 8.29 -14.35
C SER A 321 0.82 9.28 -13.65
N LEU A 322 2.13 9.14 -13.91
CA LEU A 322 3.13 10.10 -13.44
C LEU A 322 2.95 11.49 -14.07
N GLU A 323 2.47 11.54 -15.31
CA GLU A 323 2.16 12.77 -16.03
C GLU A 323 1.04 13.55 -15.34
N THR A 324 -0.08 12.87 -15.05
CA THR A 324 -1.20 13.49 -14.33
C THR A 324 -0.79 13.92 -12.92
N PHE A 325 0.10 13.17 -12.27
CA PHE A 325 0.68 13.58 -10.99
C PHE A 325 1.50 14.86 -11.12
N LEU A 326 2.36 15.00 -12.12
CA LEU A 326 3.13 16.23 -12.35
C LEU A 326 2.23 17.42 -12.69
N GLU A 327 1.20 17.21 -13.52
CA GLU A 327 0.22 18.25 -13.85
C GLU A 327 -0.53 18.76 -12.61
N TYR A 328 -0.94 17.85 -11.72
CA TYR A 328 -1.47 18.20 -10.42
C TYR A 328 -0.43 18.98 -9.59
N PHE A 329 0.80 18.47 -9.52
CA PHE A 329 1.85 19.05 -8.68
C PHE A 329 2.20 20.50 -9.06
N GLU A 330 2.27 20.82 -10.36
CA GLU A 330 2.57 22.17 -10.87
C GLU A 330 1.62 23.25 -10.34
N THR A 331 0.42 22.85 -9.95
CA THR A 331 -0.68 23.74 -9.56
C THR A 331 -1.19 23.48 -8.14
N ALA A 332 -0.69 22.44 -7.47
CA ALA A 332 -1.04 22.04 -6.11
C ALA A 332 -0.80 23.15 -5.08
N LYS A 333 0.29 23.92 -5.21
CA LYS A 333 0.57 25.04 -4.30
C LYS A 333 -0.49 26.15 -4.40
N SER A 334 -0.91 26.50 -5.62
CA SER A 334 -1.95 27.52 -5.85
C SER A 334 -3.32 27.07 -5.32
N LEU A 335 -3.64 25.79 -5.50
CA LEU A 335 -4.83 25.15 -4.94
C LEU A 335 -4.83 25.24 -3.41
N LEU A 336 -3.76 24.77 -2.75
CA LEU A 336 -3.67 24.73 -1.29
C LEU A 336 -3.73 26.13 -0.68
N PHE A 337 -3.09 27.11 -1.32
CA PHE A 337 -3.20 28.52 -0.94
C PHE A 337 -4.64 29.04 -1.03
N SER A 338 -5.35 28.70 -2.11
CA SER A 338 -6.74 29.10 -2.32
C SER A 338 -7.68 28.47 -1.28
N LEU A 339 -7.52 27.17 -1.01
CA LEU A 339 -8.23 26.44 0.04
C LEU A 339 -8.02 27.09 1.40
N LYS A 340 -6.77 27.35 1.76
CA LYS A 340 -6.40 28.01 3.02
C LYS A 340 -7.01 29.40 3.14
N SER A 341 -6.94 30.24 2.09
CA SER A 341 -7.50 31.60 2.10
C SER A 341 -9.02 31.63 2.32
N ARG A 342 -9.76 30.67 1.76
CA ARG A 342 -11.20 30.54 2.03
C ARG A 342 -11.48 29.95 3.40
N PHE A 343 -10.66 28.99 3.80
CA PHE A 343 -10.82 28.32 5.09
C PHE A 343 -10.57 29.27 6.27
N VAL A 344 -9.65 30.25 6.16
CA VAL A 344 -9.43 31.34 7.14
C VAL A 344 -10.71 32.12 7.46
N LYS A 345 -11.73 32.12 6.58
CA LYS A 345 -13.02 32.77 6.84
C LYS A 345 -13.97 31.93 7.70
N LYS A 346 -13.62 30.66 8.00
CA LYS A 346 -14.41 29.68 8.76
C LYS A 346 -13.83 29.40 10.18
N ILE A 347 -13.08 30.36 10.76
CA ILE A 347 -12.43 30.29 12.10
C ILE A 347 -13.34 29.81 13.24
N GLY A 348 -14.67 29.96 13.11
CA GLY A 348 -15.63 29.51 14.13
C GLY A 348 -15.97 28.02 14.16
N LYS A 349 -15.45 27.18 13.24
CA LYS A 349 -15.70 25.73 13.24
C LYS A 349 -14.71 25.01 14.17
N GLU A 350 -15.17 24.02 14.93
CA GLU A 350 -14.33 23.25 15.90
C GLU A 350 -13.12 22.58 15.24
N GLU A 351 -13.23 22.20 13.97
CA GLU A 351 -12.20 21.54 13.17
C GLU A 351 -11.17 22.51 12.55
N TYR A 352 -11.32 23.82 12.77
CA TYR A 352 -10.52 24.85 12.08
C TYR A 352 -9.01 24.65 12.26
N LEU A 353 -8.55 24.54 13.51
CA LEU A 353 -7.12 24.39 13.80
C LEU A 353 -6.54 23.09 13.23
N LEU A 354 -7.34 22.04 13.09
CA LEU A 354 -6.90 20.76 12.54
C LEU A 354 -6.66 20.86 11.04
N LEU A 355 -7.64 21.40 10.32
CA LEU A 355 -7.58 21.56 8.88
C LEU A 355 -6.57 22.62 8.46
N GLU A 356 -6.41 23.69 9.24
CA GLU A 356 -5.36 24.69 9.00
C GLU A 356 -3.97 24.06 9.12
N ASN A 357 -3.70 23.28 10.18
CA ASN A 357 -2.44 22.56 10.35
C ASN A 357 -2.21 21.53 9.23
N PHE A 358 -3.26 20.79 8.84
CA PHE A 358 -3.21 19.84 7.73
C PHE A 358 -2.83 20.53 6.41
N LEU A 359 -3.54 21.60 6.04
CA LEU A 359 -3.29 22.34 4.79
C LEU A 359 -1.90 22.97 4.77
N CYS A 360 -1.44 23.55 5.89
CA CYS A 360 -0.08 24.09 6.00
C CYS A 360 0.99 23.01 5.79
N ARG A 361 0.73 21.80 6.27
CA ARG A 361 1.66 20.70 6.05
C ARG A 361 1.61 20.17 4.62
N GLN A 362 0.43 20.03 4.02
CA GLN A 362 0.33 19.65 2.61
C GLN A 362 1.07 20.66 1.72
N GLU A 363 0.96 21.95 2.03
CA GLU A 363 1.73 23.00 1.35
C GLU A 363 3.23 22.80 1.53
N SER A 364 3.68 22.50 2.75
CA SER A 364 5.09 22.21 3.06
C SER A 364 5.61 20.95 2.35
N LEU A 365 4.79 19.90 2.24
CA LEU A 365 5.13 18.66 1.52
C LEU A 365 5.30 18.94 0.02
N VAL A 366 4.41 19.75 -0.56
CA VAL A 366 4.51 20.17 -1.95
C VAL A 366 5.79 20.99 -2.19
N GLU A 367 6.14 21.90 -1.28
CA GLU A 367 7.40 22.65 -1.38
C GLU A 367 8.63 21.74 -1.26
N SER A 368 8.63 20.80 -0.30
CA SER A 368 9.72 19.86 -0.09
C SER A 368 9.98 19.00 -1.33
N PHE A 369 8.94 18.60 -2.05
CA PHE A 369 9.05 17.82 -3.29
C PHE A 369 9.90 18.55 -4.35
N SER A 370 9.67 19.85 -4.54
CA SER A 370 10.50 20.67 -5.43
C SER A 370 11.91 20.87 -4.89
N CYS A 371 12.06 21.19 -3.60
CA CYS A 371 13.37 21.42 -3.00
C CYS A 371 14.30 20.20 -3.05
N ARG A 372 13.74 19.00 -2.96
CA ARG A 372 14.48 17.73 -3.02
C ARG A 372 14.70 17.21 -4.44
N SER A 373 14.27 17.97 -5.45
CA SER A 373 14.33 17.62 -6.87
C SER A 373 13.63 16.28 -7.18
N LEU A 374 12.50 16.02 -6.51
CA LEU A 374 11.68 14.84 -6.83
C LEU A 374 10.95 15.03 -8.16
N ASP A 375 10.61 16.26 -8.53
CA ASP A 375 10.00 16.59 -9.82
C ASP A 375 10.93 16.22 -10.98
N SER A 376 12.22 16.52 -10.87
CA SER A 376 13.20 16.16 -11.90
C SER A 376 13.37 14.65 -12.01
N LYS A 377 13.37 13.91 -10.89
CA LYS A 377 13.40 12.45 -10.89
C LYS A 377 12.17 11.84 -11.56
N VAL A 378 10.96 12.34 -11.24
CA VAL A 378 9.73 11.87 -11.87
C VAL A 378 9.76 12.17 -13.37
N LYS A 379 10.23 13.35 -13.79
CA LYS A 379 10.44 13.68 -15.21
C LYS A 379 11.45 12.73 -15.88
N SER A 380 12.54 12.37 -15.22
CA SER A 380 13.49 11.37 -15.74
C SER A 380 12.87 9.98 -15.88
N LEU A 381 12.01 9.56 -14.94
CA LEU A 381 11.27 8.30 -15.06
C LEU A 381 10.31 8.30 -16.26
N ILE A 382 9.62 9.42 -16.51
CA ILE A 382 8.79 9.61 -17.70
C ILE A 382 9.63 9.52 -18.97
N GLN A 383 10.80 10.16 -19.00
CA GLN A 383 11.72 10.06 -20.14
C GLN A 383 12.18 8.62 -20.40
N ILE A 384 12.50 7.84 -19.37
CA ILE A 384 12.87 6.43 -19.50
C ILE A 384 11.67 5.62 -20.03
N LYS A 385 10.46 5.90 -19.53
CA LYS A 385 9.22 5.26 -19.97
C LYS A 385 8.96 5.53 -21.46
N ASP A 386 9.03 6.78 -21.89
CA ASP A 386 8.79 7.18 -23.28
C ASP A 386 9.89 6.68 -24.21
N TRP A 387 11.14 6.70 -23.75
CA TRP A 387 12.26 6.06 -24.42
C TRP A 387 11.93 4.59 -24.68
N MET A 388 11.50 3.85 -23.66
CA MET A 388 11.17 2.42 -23.78
C MET A 388 10.01 2.16 -24.76
N LYS A 389 8.93 2.96 -24.72
CA LYS A 389 7.82 2.85 -25.69
C LYS A 389 8.30 2.94 -27.13
N GLY A 390 9.19 3.88 -27.42
CA GLY A 390 9.75 4.06 -28.76
C GLY A 390 10.43 2.81 -29.33
N PHE A 391 10.93 1.92 -28.47
CA PHE A 391 11.51 0.63 -28.87
C PHE A 391 10.49 -0.52 -28.87
N LEU A 392 9.43 -0.45 -28.06
CA LEU A 392 8.35 -1.44 -28.00
C LEU A 392 7.41 -1.40 -29.22
N ASP A 393 7.36 -0.29 -29.92
CA ASP A 393 6.66 -0.18 -31.21
C ASP A 393 7.44 -0.87 -32.35
N ARG A 394 8.69 -1.28 -32.14
CA ARG A 394 9.59 -1.85 -33.17
C ARG A 394 10.47 -3.07 -32.75
N PRO A 395 10.06 -3.97 -31.85
CA PRO A 395 10.96 -5.01 -31.32
C PRO A 395 11.46 -5.98 -32.40
N ASN A 396 10.63 -6.26 -33.42
CA ASN A 396 10.96 -7.18 -34.52
C ASN A 396 11.79 -6.53 -35.64
N GLN A 397 12.03 -5.22 -35.58
CA GLN A 397 12.81 -4.48 -36.57
C GLN A 397 14.21 -4.11 -36.06
N LEU A 398 14.47 -4.30 -34.76
CA LEU A 398 15.76 -4.02 -34.14
C LEU A 398 16.75 -5.15 -34.44
N SER A 399 17.96 -4.77 -34.81
CA SER A 399 19.07 -5.72 -34.95
C SER A 399 19.48 -6.27 -33.59
N THR A 400 20.13 -7.44 -33.58
CA THR A 400 20.66 -8.07 -32.37
C THR A 400 21.62 -7.15 -31.59
N ASN A 401 22.36 -6.28 -32.29
CA ASN A 401 23.27 -5.32 -31.66
C ASN A 401 22.51 -4.20 -30.94
N GLU A 402 21.45 -3.66 -31.55
CA GLU A 402 20.60 -2.64 -30.94
C GLU A 402 19.86 -3.18 -29.72
N LEU A 403 19.33 -4.40 -29.80
CA LEU A 403 18.70 -5.09 -28.66
C LEU A 403 19.69 -5.30 -27.51
N LYS A 404 20.94 -5.67 -27.82
CA LYS A 404 21.98 -5.85 -26.81
C LYS A 404 22.34 -4.54 -26.12
N GLU A 405 22.46 -3.45 -26.87
CA GLU A 405 22.75 -2.12 -26.32
C GLU A 405 21.58 -1.62 -25.45
N LEU A 406 20.34 -1.77 -25.92
CA LEU A 406 19.14 -1.43 -25.17
C LEU A 406 19.06 -2.21 -23.86
N ASN A 407 19.23 -3.53 -23.92
CA ASN A 407 19.22 -4.39 -22.75
C ASN A 407 20.29 -3.98 -21.74
N LEU A 408 21.49 -3.60 -22.20
CA LEU A 408 22.58 -3.15 -21.33
C LEU A 408 22.25 -1.82 -20.65
N LYS A 409 21.74 -0.84 -21.41
CA LYS A 409 21.31 0.47 -20.87
C LYS A 409 20.18 0.32 -19.87
N LEU A 410 19.14 -0.46 -20.19
CA LEU A 410 17.99 -0.65 -19.30
C LEU A 410 18.37 -1.43 -18.04
N THR A 411 19.22 -2.46 -18.16
CA THR A 411 19.77 -3.17 -16.98
C THR A 411 20.54 -2.21 -16.07
N HIS A 412 21.35 -1.31 -16.65
CA HIS A 412 22.10 -0.32 -15.90
C HIS A 412 21.19 0.69 -15.18
N LEU A 413 20.20 1.25 -15.88
CA LEU A 413 19.23 2.18 -15.31
C LEU A 413 18.44 1.55 -14.15
N LEU A 414 17.89 0.35 -14.34
CA LEU A 414 17.17 -0.38 -13.29
C LEU A 414 18.07 -0.67 -12.08
N THR A 415 19.35 -0.95 -12.31
CA THR A 415 20.32 -1.16 -11.22
C THR A 415 20.57 0.11 -10.41
N ILE A 416 20.67 1.27 -11.08
CA ILE A 416 20.81 2.57 -10.41
C ILE A 416 19.53 2.90 -9.62
N MET A 417 18.36 2.75 -10.26
CA MET A 417 17.06 3.06 -9.68
C MET A 417 16.72 2.21 -8.44
N CYS A 418 17.09 0.93 -8.47
CA CYS A 418 16.90 0.00 -7.35
C CYS A 418 18.12 -0.09 -6.41
N SER A 419 19.09 0.83 -6.52
CA SER A 419 20.29 0.80 -5.70
C SER A 419 20.03 1.25 -4.25
N ILE A 420 21.04 1.04 -3.41
CA ILE A 420 21.09 1.55 -2.03
C ILE A 420 21.41 3.05 -1.94
N SER A 421 21.65 3.70 -3.09
CA SER A 421 22.01 5.12 -3.16
C SER A 421 20.79 5.97 -2.83
N TYR A 422 20.94 6.81 -1.80
CA TYR A 422 19.92 7.76 -1.39
C TYR A 422 19.63 8.81 -2.49
N GLU A 423 20.66 9.19 -3.23
CA GLU A 423 20.56 10.19 -4.29
C GLU A 423 19.82 9.66 -5.50
N ASP A 424 19.92 8.37 -5.81
CA ASP A 424 19.36 7.78 -7.02
C ASP A 424 17.97 7.18 -6.76
N ASN A 425 17.83 6.38 -5.73
CA ASN A 425 16.58 5.68 -5.41
C ASN A 425 15.54 6.66 -4.84
N ILE A 426 14.44 6.84 -5.57
CA ILE A 426 13.40 7.84 -5.25
C ILE A 426 12.67 7.53 -3.94
N PHE A 427 12.57 6.25 -3.56
CA PHE A 427 11.79 5.81 -2.42
C PHE A 427 12.34 6.29 -1.08
N PHE A 428 13.66 6.45 -0.94
CA PHE A 428 14.23 6.97 0.31
C PHE A 428 13.76 8.40 0.61
N LYS A 429 13.74 9.25 -0.42
CA LYS A 429 13.22 10.61 -0.29
C LYS A 429 11.72 10.63 -0.01
N LEU A 430 10.93 9.75 -0.65
CA LEU A 430 9.49 9.63 -0.40
C LEU A 430 9.17 9.12 1.01
N VAL A 431 9.95 8.17 1.53
CA VAL A 431 9.82 7.64 2.89
C VAL A 431 10.09 8.71 3.95
N GLU A 432 11.07 9.60 3.71
CA GLU A 432 11.30 10.75 4.58
C GLU A 432 10.12 11.73 4.61
N GLU A 433 9.55 12.05 3.45
CA GLU A 433 8.34 12.90 3.37
C GLU A 433 7.17 12.27 4.14
N LYS A 434 6.97 10.96 3.93
CA LYS A 434 5.90 10.20 4.58
C LYS A 434 6.02 10.17 6.10
N THR A 435 7.23 10.00 6.62
CA THR A 435 7.45 9.87 8.07
C THR A 435 7.58 11.19 8.80
N ALA A 436 7.77 12.32 8.09
CA ALA A 436 8.25 13.60 8.65
C ALA A 436 9.47 13.46 9.57
N LYS A 437 10.12 12.31 9.52
CA LYS A 437 11.40 12.04 10.12
C LYS A 437 12.34 12.10 8.93
N GLY A 438 13.18 13.13 8.87
CA GLY A 438 14.44 12.96 8.19
C GLY A 438 15.06 11.73 8.82
N VAL A 439 15.10 10.60 8.11
CA VAL A 439 15.88 9.46 8.54
C VAL A 439 17.31 9.95 8.44
N LEU A 440 17.80 10.46 9.56
CA LEU A 440 19.17 10.90 9.77
C LEU A 440 20.10 9.72 9.44
N LYS A 441 20.45 9.54 8.17
CA LYS A 441 21.86 9.31 7.88
C LYS A 441 22.52 10.65 8.16
N ARG A 442 22.94 10.85 9.41
CA ARG A 442 23.86 11.94 9.73
C ARG A 442 24.99 11.84 8.74
N SER A 443 25.22 12.89 7.96
CA SER A 443 26.44 12.92 7.17
C SER A 443 27.63 12.80 8.14
N PHE A 444 28.76 12.29 7.66
CA PHE A 444 29.99 12.26 8.45
C PHE A 444 30.27 13.63 9.12
N GLU A 445 29.97 14.71 8.41
CA GLU A 445 30.13 16.09 8.89
C GLU A 445 29.14 16.45 10.01
N GLU A 446 27.92 15.91 10.01
CA GLU A 446 26.96 16.08 11.11
C GLU A 446 27.34 15.26 12.35
N GLU A 447 27.93 14.08 12.20
CA GLU A 447 28.52 13.33 13.32
C GLU A 447 29.73 14.05 13.92
N VAL A 448 30.61 14.61 13.07
CA VAL A 448 31.75 15.43 13.52
C VAL A 448 31.29 16.70 14.24
N LYS A 449 30.20 17.34 13.79
CA LYS A 449 29.56 18.47 14.49
C LYS A 449 28.89 18.05 15.80
N ALA A 450 28.40 16.83 15.91
CA ALA A 450 27.82 16.30 17.16
C ALA A 450 28.90 16.02 18.21
N LEU A 451 30.10 15.59 17.79
CA LEU A 451 31.26 15.40 18.68
C LEU A 451 31.76 16.71 19.31
N THR A 452 31.57 17.85 18.64
CA THR A 452 32.03 19.17 19.09
C THR A 452 31.03 19.92 19.97
N LYS A 453 29.76 19.46 20.06
CA LYS A 453 28.81 19.96 21.07
C LYS A 453 29.12 19.30 22.41
N GLY A 454 29.88 20.05 23.23
CA GLY A 454 30.50 19.60 24.47
C GLY A 454 29.64 18.68 25.33
N ILE A 455 30.18 17.48 25.57
CA ILE A 455 29.83 16.68 26.75
C ILE A 455 30.24 17.53 27.95
N PRO A 456 29.31 17.95 28.84
CA PRO A 456 29.70 18.57 30.09
C PRO A 456 30.33 17.47 30.94
N ILE A 457 31.64 17.32 30.83
CA ILE A 457 32.42 16.58 31.81
C ILE A 457 32.27 17.37 33.10
N LYS A 458 31.42 16.89 34.01
CA LYS A 458 31.43 17.32 35.40
C LYS A 458 32.86 17.09 35.89
N LYS A 459 33.64 18.16 36.03
CA LYS A 459 34.84 18.12 36.85
C LYS A 459 34.38 17.88 38.27
N SER A 460 34.62 16.68 38.78
CA SER A 460 34.56 16.39 40.21
C SER A 460 35.84 16.92 40.86
N ALA A 461 35.64 17.71 41.92
CA ALA A 461 36.57 18.32 42.87
C ALA A 461 36.65 19.85 42.74
#